data_AF-A0A7S1DUS6-F1
#
_entry.id   AF-A0A7S1DUS6-F1
#
_cell.length_a   1.000
_cell.length_b   1.000
_cell.length_c   1.000
_cell.angle_alpha   90.00
_cell.angle_beta   90.00
_cell.angle_gamma   90.00
#
_symmetry.space_group_name_H-M   'P 1'
#
loop_
_entity.id
_entity.type
_entity.pdbx_description
1 polymer ?
#
loop_
_entity_poly.entity_id
_entity_poly.type
_entity_poly.pdbx_seq_one_letter_code
_entity_poly.pdbx_strand_id
1 'polypeptide(L)'
;QWVQEWQGQLVLAGSQHYWSIEMEEAMNTGGNDGLKVYYQKMLAQLQELVEIVRSNPPFLISMTLGALMVIDVHARDVTQKMCDDGVDNINDFSWVSQLRYYWEDQEDLTGLGTPGFIVRQVQAFFPYGMEYLGNTPRLVITPLTDRCYITLTGAMNLLLGGAPQGPAGTGKTETTKDLAKALAKQCVVFNC
;
A
#
# COMPACT_ATOMS: atom_id res chain seq x y z
N GLN A 1 1.90 10.96 16.97
CA GLN A 1 0.71 10.97 17.83
C GLN A 1 -0.46 10.22 17.19
N TRP A 2 -0.89 10.58 15.97
CA TRP A 2 -2.06 9.97 15.29
C TRP A 2 -2.03 8.43 15.16
N VAL A 3 -0.86 7.83 14.90
CA VAL A 3 -0.71 6.35 14.78
C VAL A 3 -1.09 5.57 16.04
N GLN A 4 -1.23 6.25 17.18
CA GLN A 4 -1.61 5.66 18.47
C GLN A 4 -3.10 5.87 18.81
N GLU A 5 -3.78 6.76 18.09
CA GLU A 5 -5.16 7.18 18.37
C GLU A 5 -6.19 6.40 17.55
N TRP A 6 -5.77 5.78 16.45
CA TRP A 6 -6.66 5.10 15.50
C TRP A 6 -6.37 3.60 15.39
N GLN A 7 -7.38 2.83 14.95
CA GLN A 7 -7.25 1.39 14.71
C GLN A 7 -6.19 1.12 13.64
N GLY A 8 -5.41 0.06 13.82
CA GLY A 8 -4.22 -0.18 13.00
C GLY A 8 -4.52 -0.29 11.51
N GLN A 9 -5.63 -0.92 11.13
CA GLN A 9 -6.04 -0.97 9.72
C GLN A 9 -6.31 0.43 9.11
N LEU A 10 -6.91 1.35 9.87
CA LEU A 10 -7.14 2.73 9.42
C LEU A 10 -5.82 3.49 9.33
N VAL A 11 -4.91 3.26 10.27
CA VAL A 11 -3.56 3.85 10.25
C VAL A 11 -2.81 3.42 8.98
N LEU A 12 -2.83 2.13 8.63
CA LEU A 12 -2.17 1.60 7.43
C LEU A 12 -2.78 2.16 6.15
N ALA A 13 -4.12 2.18 6.06
CA ALA A 13 -4.85 2.72 4.92
C ALA A 13 -4.58 4.22 4.74
N GLY A 14 -4.61 4.98 5.84
CA GLY A 14 -4.30 6.41 5.84
C GLY A 14 -2.86 6.68 5.41
N SER A 15 -1.88 5.92 5.92
CA SER A 15 -0.48 6.06 5.51
C SER A 15 -0.32 5.88 4.00
N GLN A 16 -0.91 4.81 3.44
CA GLN A 16 -0.86 4.55 1.99
C GLN A 16 -1.58 5.62 1.16
N HIS A 17 -2.68 6.18 1.67
CA HIS A 17 -3.38 7.28 1.01
C HIS A 17 -2.51 8.53 0.93
N TYR A 18 -1.95 8.95 2.07
CA TYR A 18 -1.08 10.13 2.12
C TYR A 18 0.18 9.93 1.30
N TRP A 19 0.80 8.74 1.34
CA TRP A 19 1.90 8.42 0.44
C TRP A 19 1.51 8.57 -1.03
N SER A 20 0.32 8.09 -1.43
CA SER A 20 -0.15 8.16 -2.82
C SER A 20 -0.32 9.60 -3.31
N ILE A 21 -1.02 10.44 -2.54
CA ILE A 21 -1.28 11.83 -2.95
C ILE A 21 -0.02 12.70 -2.86
N GLU A 22 0.84 12.49 -1.86
CA GLU A 22 2.05 13.28 -1.67
C GLU A 22 3.13 12.92 -2.70
N MET A 23 3.22 11.66 -3.13
CA MET A 23 4.06 11.25 -4.27
C MET A 23 3.64 11.95 -5.57
N GLU A 24 2.33 11.98 -5.85
CA GLU A 24 1.79 12.65 -7.04
C GLU A 24 1.95 14.17 -6.98
N GLU A 25 1.70 14.79 -5.82
CA GLU A 25 1.95 16.21 -5.59
C GLU A 25 3.43 16.55 -5.80
N ALA A 26 4.35 15.76 -5.24
CA ALA A 26 5.78 15.95 -5.40
C ALA A 26 6.21 15.88 -6.88
N MET A 27 5.73 14.88 -7.63
CA MET A 27 6.01 14.78 -9.08
C MET A 27 5.39 15.95 -9.86
N ASN A 28 4.14 16.32 -9.58
CA ASN A 28 3.46 17.38 -10.33
C ASN A 28 4.06 18.78 -10.06
N THR A 29 4.59 19.02 -8.85
CA THR A 29 5.15 20.33 -8.46
C THR A 29 6.62 20.48 -8.86
N GLY A 30 7.41 19.41 -8.77
CA GLY A 30 8.86 19.48 -8.93
C GLY A 30 9.49 18.33 -9.72
N GLY A 31 8.68 17.49 -10.37
CA GLY A 31 9.15 16.29 -11.06
C GLY A 31 9.98 15.39 -10.14
N ASN A 32 11.11 14.90 -10.67
CA ASN A 32 12.03 14.07 -9.91
C ASN A 32 12.67 14.79 -8.71
N ASP A 33 12.91 16.10 -8.80
CA ASP A 33 13.47 16.86 -7.66
C ASP A 33 12.45 17.06 -6.55
N GLY A 34 11.16 17.18 -6.89
CA GLY A 34 10.06 17.13 -5.93
C GLY A 34 10.03 15.80 -5.17
N LEU A 35 10.20 14.67 -5.87
CA LEU A 35 10.31 13.34 -5.23
C LEU A 35 11.50 13.26 -4.26
N LYS A 36 12.66 13.84 -4.60
CA LYS A 36 13.82 13.86 -3.70
C LYS A 36 13.55 14.65 -2.42
N VAL A 37 12.84 15.78 -2.52
CA VAL A 37 12.42 16.56 -1.35
C VAL A 37 11.44 15.74 -0.50
N TYR A 38 10.47 15.10 -1.13
CA TYR A 38 9.51 14.25 -0.45
C TYR A 38 10.17 13.05 0.25
N TYR A 39 11.15 12.44 -0.41
CA TYR A 39 11.95 11.35 0.15
C TYR A 39 12.64 11.74 1.47
N GLN A 40 13.18 12.96 1.58
CA GLN A 40 13.75 13.44 2.84
C GLN A 40 12.71 13.57 3.95
N LYS A 41 11.49 14.02 3.62
CA LYS A 41 10.36 14.05 4.57
C LYS A 41 10.02 12.64 5.04
N MET A 42 9.95 11.66 4.14
CA MET A 42 9.69 10.25 4.50
C MET A 42 10.76 9.69 5.45
N LEU A 43 12.04 9.99 5.21
CA LEU A 43 13.12 9.55 6.09
C LEU A 43 12.99 10.13 7.50
N ALA A 44 12.60 11.40 7.62
CA ALA A 44 12.35 12.03 8.92
C ALA A 44 11.15 11.38 9.64
N GLN A 45 10.05 11.15 8.93
CA GLN A 45 8.86 10.49 9.49
C GLN A 45 9.14 9.03 9.94
N LEU A 46 9.93 8.28 9.16
CA LEU A 46 10.38 6.94 9.54
C LEU A 46 11.24 6.97 10.80
N GLN A 47 12.10 7.96 10.96
CA GLN A 47 12.92 8.13 12.15
C GLN A 47 12.06 8.42 13.39
N GLU A 48 11.05 9.28 13.28
CA GLU A 48 10.06 9.52 14.35
C GLU A 48 9.32 8.22 14.73
N LEU A 49 8.93 7.42 13.73
CA LEU A 49 8.25 6.15 13.96
C LEU A 49 9.15 5.15 14.69
N VAL A 50 10.44 5.09 14.36
CA VAL A 50 11.44 4.28 15.08
C VAL A 50 11.57 4.72 16.54
N GLU A 51 11.53 6.02 16.82
CA GLU A 51 11.57 6.55 18.18
C GLU A 51 10.33 6.15 18.99
N ILE A 52 9.14 6.19 18.38
CA ILE A 52 7.90 5.69 19.00
C ILE A 52 8.02 4.20 19.33
N VAL A 53 8.52 3.37 18.41
CA VAL A 53 8.73 1.94 18.66
C VAL A 53 9.70 1.71 19.83
N ARG A 54 10.78 2.50 19.91
CA ARG A 54 11.78 2.42 21.01
C ARG A 54 11.23 2.86 22.36
N SER A 55 10.15 3.65 22.40
CA SER A 55 9.48 4.02 23.64
C SER A 55 8.72 2.87 24.33
N ASN A 56 8.74 1.68 23.73
CA ASN A 56 8.08 0.47 24.22
C ASN A 56 6.55 0.64 24.40
N PRO A 57 5.82 0.91 23.30
CA PRO A 57 4.39 1.17 23.37
C PRO A 57 3.58 -0.09 23.70
N PRO A 58 2.33 0.06 24.18
CA PRO A 58 1.43 -1.06 24.47
C PRO A 58 1.34 -2.07 23.32
N PHE A 59 1.06 -3.34 23.64
CA PHE A 59 1.06 -4.45 22.68
C PHE A 59 0.28 -4.17 21.39
N LEU A 60 -0.95 -3.65 21.50
CA LEU A 60 -1.79 -3.35 20.33
C LEU A 60 -1.18 -2.27 19.42
N ILE A 61 -0.55 -1.26 20.02
CA ILE A 61 0.15 -0.19 19.30
C ILE A 61 1.42 -0.75 18.68
N SER A 62 2.18 -1.58 19.40
CA SER A 62 3.36 -2.26 18.87
C SER A 62 3.04 -3.12 17.63
N MET A 63 1.89 -3.81 17.61
CA MET A 63 1.43 -4.54 16.43
C MET A 63 1.11 -3.61 15.25
N THR A 64 0.41 -2.50 15.49
CA THR A 64 0.14 -1.48 14.47
C THR A 64 1.43 -0.91 13.89
N LEU A 65 2.38 -0.53 14.76
CA LEU A 65 3.65 0.04 14.35
C LEU A 65 4.50 -0.97 13.57
N GLY A 66 4.50 -2.25 13.98
CA GLY A 66 5.17 -3.31 13.24
C GLY A 66 4.62 -3.46 11.81
N ALA A 67 3.30 -3.45 11.67
CA ALA A 67 2.64 -3.48 10.37
C ALA A 67 2.92 -2.21 9.54
N LEU A 68 2.90 -1.03 10.18
CA LEU A 68 3.13 0.25 9.52
C LEU A 68 4.58 0.38 9.04
N MET A 69 5.56 -0.01 9.85
CA MET A 69 6.98 -0.06 9.45
C MET A 69 7.18 -0.87 8.18
N VAL A 70 6.52 -2.03 8.05
CA VAL A 70 6.66 -2.88 6.85
C VAL A 70 6.18 -2.15 5.60
N ILE A 71 5.05 -1.44 5.69
CA ILE A 71 4.49 -0.67 4.57
C ILE A 71 5.36 0.56 4.27
N ASP A 72 5.71 1.35 5.28
CA ASP A 72 6.45 2.61 5.09
C ASP A 72 7.89 2.37 4.60
N VAL A 73 8.53 1.26 5.01
CA VAL A 73 9.84 0.84 4.48
C VAL A 73 9.75 0.50 2.99
N HIS A 74 8.70 -0.22 2.58
CA HIS A 74 8.45 -0.51 1.16
C HIS A 74 8.17 0.78 0.37
N ALA A 75 7.31 1.66 0.89
CA ALA A 75 7.01 2.96 0.28
C ALA A 75 8.28 3.80 0.10
N ARG A 76 9.15 3.86 1.12
CA ARG A 76 10.46 4.51 1.04
C ARG A 76 11.33 3.91 -0.07
N ASP A 77 11.44 2.59 -0.14
CA ASP A 77 12.27 1.93 -1.16
C ASP A 77 11.80 2.20 -2.58
N VAL A 78 10.48 2.21 -2.79
CA VAL A 78 9.87 2.59 -4.06
C VAL A 78 10.19 4.05 -4.39
N THR A 79 10.00 4.98 -3.45
CA THR A 79 10.30 6.40 -3.65
C THR A 79 11.78 6.62 -3.95
N GLN A 80 12.69 5.96 -3.22
CA GLN A 80 14.14 6.04 -3.48
C GLN A 80 14.46 5.56 -4.89
N LYS A 81 13.94 4.38 -5.27
CA LYS A 81 14.15 3.82 -6.61
C LYS A 81 13.65 4.78 -7.69
N MET A 82 12.48 5.39 -7.52
CA MET A 82 11.94 6.36 -8.47
C MET A 82 12.78 7.64 -8.54
N CYS A 83 13.36 8.08 -7.42
CA CYS A 83 14.33 9.18 -7.40
C CYS A 83 15.56 8.83 -8.26
N ASP A 84 16.14 7.65 -8.03
CA ASP A 84 17.34 7.16 -8.71
C ASP A 84 17.10 6.91 -10.21
N ASP A 85 15.93 6.39 -10.57
CA ASP A 85 15.52 6.12 -11.95
C ASP A 85 15.08 7.39 -12.70
N GLY A 86 15.05 8.56 -12.04
CA GLY A 86 14.74 9.84 -12.68
C GLY A 86 13.25 10.04 -12.99
N VAL A 87 12.34 9.34 -12.31
CA VAL A 87 10.89 9.44 -12.58
C VAL A 87 10.37 10.82 -12.22
N ASP A 88 9.60 11.42 -13.12
CA ASP A 88 9.07 12.78 -13.00
C ASP A 88 7.58 12.92 -13.37
N ASN A 89 6.92 11.81 -13.74
CA ASN A 89 5.55 11.81 -14.26
C ASN A 89 4.69 10.76 -13.54
N ILE A 90 3.49 11.18 -13.14
CA ILE A 90 2.48 10.31 -12.50
C ILE A 90 1.98 9.16 -13.40
N ASN A 91 2.24 9.21 -14.70
CA ASN A 91 1.90 8.16 -15.65
C ASN A 91 3.05 7.17 -15.88
N ASP A 92 4.22 7.38 -15.26
CA ASP A 92 5.33 6.45 -15.36
C ASP A 92 4.94 5.08 -14.79
N PHE A 93 5.32 4.01 -15.48
CA PHE A 93 4.98 2.66 -15.06
C PHE A 93 5.54 2.32 -13.67
N SER A 94 6.68 2.88 -13.28
CA SER A 94 7.29 2.71 -11.96
C SER A 94 6.36 3.18 -10.85
N TRP A 95 5.59 4.25 -11.09
CA TRP A 95 4.54 4.73 -10.17
C TRP A 95 3.24 3.97 -10.34
N VAL A 96 2.77 3.85 -11.57
CA VAL A 96 1.44 3.29 -11.89
C VAL A 96 1.34 1.81 -11.51
N SER A 97 2.46 1.09 -11.47
CA SER A 97 2.55 -0.31 -11.02
C SER A 97 2.40 -0.51 -9.51
N GLN A 98 2.52 0.55 -8.70
CA GLN A 98 2.35 0.51 -7.25
C GLN A 98 0.87 0.39 -6.87
N LEU A 99 0.62 -0.14 -5.68
CA LEU A 99 -0.72 -0.18 -5.09
C LEU A 99 -1.03 1.18 -4.43
N ARG A 100 -1.87 1.99 -5.08
CA ARG A 100 -2.12 3.39 -4.73
C ARG A 100 -3.52 3.59 -4.17
N TYR A 101 -3.67 4.48 -3.21
CA TYR A 101 -4.88 4.63 -2.39
C TYR A 101 -5.43 6.06 -2.51
N TYR A 102 -6.70 6.18 -2.87
CA TYR A 102 -7.35 7.46 -3.11
C TYR A 102 -8.69 7.52 -2.38
N TRP A 103 -9.06 8.72 -1.99
CA TRP A 103 -10.45 9.03 -1.70
C TRP A 103 -11.03 9.66 -2.97
N GLU A 104 -12.06 9.04 -3.53
CA GLU A 104 -12.70 9.52 -4.76
C GLU A 104 -14.16 9.89 -4.48
N ASP A 105 -14.56 11.03 -5.04
CA ASP A 105 -15.93 11.52 -4.92
C ASP A 105 -16.86 10.77 -5.90
N GLN A 106 -18.16 10.90 -5.68
CA GLN A 106 -19.16 10.17 -6.46
C GLN A 106 -19.08 10.47 -7.97
N GLU A 107 -18.71 11.70 -8.33
CA GLU A 107 -18.62 12.16 -9.72
C GLU A 107 -17.48 11.44 -10.47
N ASP A 108 -16.40 11.10 -9.78
CA ASP A 108 -15.25 10.37 -10.34
C ASP A 108 -15.51 8.86 -10.47
N LEU A 109 -16.50 8.34 -9.73
CA LEU A 109 -16.82 6.92 -9.57
C LEU A 109 -18.09 6.48 -10.31
N THR A 110 -18.20 6.87 -11.58
CA THR A 110 -19.33 6.46 -12.44
C THR A 110 -19.52 4.93 -12.41
N GLY A 111 -20.61 4.47 -11.79
CA GLY A 111 -20.97 3.05 -11.67
C GLY A 111 -20.81 2.39 -10.29
N LEU A 112 -20.15 3.03 -9.31
CA LEU A 112 -20.00 2.51 -7.93
C LEU A 112 -21.02 3.07 -6.93
N GLY A 113 -21.68 4.20 -7.25
CA GLY A 113 -22.89 4.67 -6.57
C GLY A 113 -22.70 5.51 -5.30
N THR A 114 -21.49 5.59 -4.73
CA THR A 114 -21.16 6.42 -3.56
C THR A 114 -19.69 6.85 -3.58
N PRO A 115 -19.32 8.02 -3.01
CA PRO A 115 -17.92 8.37 -2.78
C PRO A 115 -17.27 7.31 -1.89
N GLY A 116 -15.98 7.06 -2.07
CA GLY A 116 -15.35 5.97 -1.37
C GLY A 116 -13.84 5.93 -1.46
N PHE A 117 -13.28 5.10 -0.60
CA PHE A 117 -11.86 4.81 -0.59
C PHE A 117 -11.54 3.75 -1.64
N ILE A 118 -10.66 4.07 -2.57
CA ILE A 118 -10.36 3.28 -3.76
C ILE A 118 -8.89 2.89 -3.76
N VAL A 119 -8.62 1.67 -4.20
CA VAL A 119 -7.27 1.17 -4.43
C VAL A 119 -7.07 0.99 -5.93
N ARG A 120 -6.03 1.61 -6.48
CA ARG A 120 -5.66 1.52 -7.90
C ARG A 120 -4.33 0.81 -8.06
N GLN A 121 -4.21 0.01 -9.12
CA GLN A 121 -2.95 -0.58 -9.55
C GLN A 121 -2.98 -0.81 -11.06
N VAL A 122 -2.00 -0.26 -11.78
CA VAL A 122 -1.98 -0.22 -13.24
C VAL A 122 -3.29 0.35 -13.79
N GLN A 123 -4.10 -0.45 -14.49
CA GLN A 123 -5.40 -0.04 -15.02
C GLN A 123 -6.57 -0.52 -14.16
N ALA A 124 -6.28 -1.26 -13.09
CA ALA A 124 -7.27 -1.78 -12.19
C ALA A 124 -7.60 -0.76 -11.11
N PHE A 125 -8.88 -0.67 -10.75
CA PHE A 125 -9.36 0.09 -9.61
C PHE A 125 -10.39 -0.74 -8.86
N PHE A 126 -10.32 -0.71 -7.53
CA PHE A 126 -11.20 -1.48 -6.67
C PHE A 126 -11.66 -0.62 -5.51
N PRO A 127 -12.96 -0.69 -5.13
CA PRO A 127 -13.37 -0.16 -3.84
C PRO A 127 -12.64 -0.93 -2.72
N TYR A 128 -12.11 -0.17 -1.76
CA TYR A 128 -11.60 -0.72 -0.52
C TYR A 128 -12.77 -1.40 0.21
N GLY A 129 -12.62 -2.67 0.57
CA GLY A 129 -13.74 -3.52 0.99
C GLY A 129 -14.35 -3.15 2.34
N MET A 130 -13.75 -2.23 3.10
CA MET A 130 -14.21 -1.76 4.41
C MET A 130 -14.40 -2.85 5.46
N GLU A 131 -13.89 -4.06 5.22
CA GLU A 131 -13.96 -5.15 6.18
C GLU A 131 -12.86 -5.00 7.22
N TYR A 132 -13.22 -5.03 8.51
CA TYR A 132 -12.24 -4.96 9.58
C TYR A 132 -11.60 -6.32 9.81
N LEU A 133 -10.32 -6.44 9.47
CA LEU A 133 -9.55 -7.68 9.52
C LEU A 133 -8.71 -7.82 10.81
N GLY A 134 -8.83 -6.84 11.71
CA GLY A 134 -8.04 -6.75 12.94
C GLY A 134 -6.62 -6.22 12.73
N ASN A 135 -5.92 -5.99 13.85
CA ASN A 135 -4.51 -5.61 13.83
C ASN A 135 -3.66 -6.87 13.58
N THR A 136 -3.38 -7.15 12.31
CA THR A 136 -2.54 -8.27 11.89
C THR A 136 -1.24 -7.79 11.25
N PRO A 137 -0.15 -8.55 11.34
CA PRO A 137 1.09 -8.19 10.68
C PRO A 137 0.92 -8.16 9.15
N ARG A 138 1.72 -7.32 8.50
CA ARG A 138 1.84 -7.26 7.04
C ARG A 138 3.00 -8.12 6.56
N LEU A 139 2.81 -8.73 5.39
CA LEU A 139 3.87 -9.43 4.67
C LEU A 139 4.90 -8.41 4.18
N VAL A 140 6.18 -8.74 4.31
CA VAL A 140 7.24 -7.92 3.70
C VAL A 140 7.08 -7.90 2.19
N ILE A 141 6.96 -6.71 1.62
CA ILE A 141 6.74 -6.51 0.19
C ILE A 141 8.10 -6.47 -0.51
N THR A 142 8.32 -7.44 -1.39
CA THR A 142 9.53 -7.57 -2.21
C THR A 142 9.18 -7.35 -3.67
N PRO A 143 10.16 -7.17 -4.58
CA PRO A 143 9.89 -7.07 -6.01
C PRO A 143 9.17 -8.30 -6.60
N LEU A 144 9.22 -9.46 -5.94
CA LEU A 144 8.43 -10.63 -6.35
C LEU A 144 6.98 -10.52 -5.85
N THR A 145 6.78 -10.03 -4.63
CA THR A 145 5.47 -9.74 -4.06
C THR A 145 4.72 -8.70 -4.91
N ASP A 146 5.38 -7.61 -5.31
CA ASP A 146 4.78 -6.55 -6.16
C ASP A 146 4.31 -7.09 -7.50
N ARG A 147 5.17 -7.89 -8.17
CA ARG A 147 4.80 -8.54 -9.43
C ARG A 147 3.61 -9.48 -9.28
N CYS A 148 3.52 -10.17 -8.15
CA CYS A 148 2.37 -11.00 -7.82
C CYS A 148 1.11 -10.13 -7.64
N TYR A 149 1.21 -8.99 -6.94
CA TYR A 149 0.10 -8.05 -6.77
C TYR A 149 -0.41 -7.53 -8.11
N ILE A 150 0.47 -7.05 -8.99
CA ILE A 150 0.12 -6.59 -10.34
C ILE A 150 -0.62 -7.67 -11.13
N THR A 151 -0.16 -8.92 -11.05
CA THR A 151 -0.78 -10.05 -11.76
C THR A 151 -2.17 -10.36 -11.20
N LEU A 152 -2.30 -10.38 -9.86
CA LEU A 152 -3.57 -10.67 -9.19
C LEU A 152 -4.59 -9.56 -9.41
N THR A 153 -4.19 -8.29 -9.27
CA THR A 153 -5.08 -7.14 -9.54
C THR A 153 -5.45 -7.05 -11.01
N GLY A 154 -4.51 -7.31 -11.93
CA GLY A 154 -4.81 -7.43 -13.36
C GLY A 154 -5.84 -8.51 -13.66
N ALA A 155 -5.69 -9.71 -13.08
CA ALA A 155 -6.66 -10.80 -13.24
C ALA A 155 -8.04 -10.43 -12.66
N MET A 156 -8.09 -9.85 -11.46
CA MET A 156 -9.35 -9.40 -10.83
C MET A 156 -10.07 -8.36 -11.67
N ASN A 157 -9.34 -7.42 -12.27
CA ASN A 157 -9.92 -6.39 -13.17
C ASN A 157 -10.56 -7.00 -14.43
N LEU A 158 -10.06 -8.15 -14.87
CA LEU A 158 -10.60 -8.91 -16.01
C LEU A 158 -11.65 -9.94 -15.59
N LEU A 159 -12.08 -9.95 -14.32
CA LEU A 159 -13.00 -10.95 -13.77
C LEU A 159 -12.46 -12.39 -13.87
N LEU A 160 -11.15 -12.55 -13.79
CA LEU A 160 -10.44 -13.83 -13.81
C LEU A 160 -9.90 -14.21 -12.42
N GLY A 161 -9.69 -15.50 -12.22
CA GLY A 161 -8.93 -16.01 -11.08
C GLY A 161 -7.42 -15.83 -11.29
N GLY A 162 -6.68 -15.59 -10.21
CA GLY A 162 -5.23 -15.62 -10.20
C GLY A 162 -4.69 -16.99 -9.79
N ALA A 163 -3.68 -17.49 -10.49
CA ALA A 163 -3.02 -18.77 -10.16
C ALA A 163 -1.52 -18.57 -9.89
N PRO A 164 -1.11 -18.04 -8.72
CA PRO A 164 0.29 -17.98 -8.33
C PRO A 164 0.90 -19.39 -8.29
N GLN A 165 1.96 -19.60 -9.07
CA GLN A 165 2.64 -20.89 -9.21
C GLN A 165 4.07 -20.80 -8.68
N GLY A 166 4.57 -21.87 -8.06
CA GLY A 166 5.91 -21.93 -7.49
C GLY A 166 6.07 -22.99 -6.41
N PRO A 167 7.31 -23.31 -5.98
CA PRO A 167 7.58 -24.34 -4.98
C PRO A 167 6.84 -24.14 -3.65
N ALA A 168 6.72 -25.20 -2.86
CA ALA A 168 6.15 -25.10 -1.52
C ALA A 168 6.98 -24.14 -0.65
N GLY A 169 6.30 -23.37 0.22
CA GLY A 169 6.97 -22.43 1.14
C GLY A 169 7.45 -21.11 0.52
N THR A 170 7.17 -20.82 -0.76
CA THR A 170 7.59 -19.56 -1.41
C THR A 170 6.59 -18.40 -1.23
N GLY A 171 5.76 -18.42 -0.19
CA GLY A 171 4.88 -17.31 0.19
C GLY A 171 3.65 -17.07 -0.69
N LYS A 172 3.28 -17.97 -1.61
CA LYS A 172 2.15 -17.79 -2.55
C LYS A 172 0.82 -17.46 -1.85
N THR A 173 0.50 -18.26 -0.83
CA THR A 173 -0.74 -18.13 -0.06
C THR A 173 -0.71 -16.86 0.78
N GLU A 174 0.43 -16.55 1.38
CA GLU A 174 0.68 -15.39 2.24
C GLU A 174 0.61 -14.10 1.43
N THR A 175 1.15 -14.07 0.22
CA THR A 175 1.02 -12.95 -0.72
C THR A 175 -0.44 -12.70 -1.08
N THR A 176 -1.20 -13.76 -1.36
CA THR A 176 -2.64 -13.63 -1.67
C THR A 176 -3.42 -13.10 -0.46
N LYS A 177 -3.12 -13.59 0.75
CA LYS A 177 -3.70 -13.10 2.01
C LYS A 177 -3.35 -11.63 2.26
N ASP A 178 -2.11 -11.22 2.03
CA ASP A 178 -1.68 -9.84 2.27
C ASP A 178 -2.29 -8.86 1.26
N LEU A 179 -2.45 -9.25 -0.01
CA LEU A 179 -3.21 -8.46 -0.98
C LEU A 179 -4.66 -8.27 -0.55
N ALA A 180 -5.31 -9.34 -0.08
CA ALA A 180 -6.68 -9.25 0.42
C ALA A 180 -6.78 -8.30 1.63
N LYS A 181 -5.79 -8.29 2.52
CA LYS A 181 -5.69 -7.28 3.59
C LYS A 181 -5.52 -5.87 3.05
N ALA A 182 -4.68 -5.69 2.03
CA ALA A 182 -4.46 -4.41 1.37
C ALA A 182 -5.76 -3.85 0.75
N LEU A 183 -6.64 -4.73 0.28
CA LEU A 183 -7.94 -4.37 -0.28
C LEU A 183 -9.08 -4.37 0.76
N ALA A 184 -8.80 -4.64 2.03
CA ALA A 184 -9.78 -4.84 3.11
C ALA A 184 -10.91 -5.82 2.74
N LYS A 185 -10.52 -7.00 2.27
CA LYS A 185 -11.43 -8.11 1.96
C LYS A 185 -11.03 -9.36 2.74
N GLN A 186 -11.99 -10.07 3.31
CA GLN A 186 -11.77 -11.36 3.96
C GLN A 186 -11.23 -12.38 2.96
N CYS A 187 -10.06 -12.93 3.28
CA CYS A 187 -9.48 -14.04 2.55
C CYS A 187 -9.79 -15.34 3.29
N VAL A 188 -10.37 -16.30 2.57
CA VAL A 188 -10.58 -17.67 3.07
C VAL A 188 -9.67 -18.59 2.26
N VAL A 189 -8.91 -19.43 2.96
CA VAL A 189 -7.99 -20.38 2.34
C VAL A 189 -8.48 -21.79 2.58
N PHE A 190 -8.69 -22.52 1.48
CA PHE A 190 -9.02 -23.92 1.47
C PHE A 190 -7.75 -24.70 1.14
N ASN A 191 -7.30 -25.52 2.08
CA ASN A 191 -6.22 -26.47 1.84
C ASN A 191 -6.85 -27.75 1.28
N CYS A 192 -6.89 -27.84 -0.05
CA CYS A 192 -7.44 -28.98 -0.79
C CYS A 192 -6.46 -30.15 -0.86
#